data_AF-A0A914E3X8-F1
#
_entry.id   AF-A0A914E3X8-F1
#
_cell.length_a   1.000
_cell.length_b   1.000
_cell.length_c   1.000
_cell.angle_alpha   90.00
_cell.angle_beta   90.00
_cell.angle_gamma   90.00
#
_symmetry.space_group_name_H-M   'P 1'
#
loop_
_entity.id
_entity.type
_entity.pdbx_description
1 polymer ?
#
loop_
_entity_poly.entity_id
_entity_poly.type
_entity_poly.pdbx_seq_one_letter_code
_entity_poly.pdbx_strand_id
1 'polypeptide(L)'
;MMGRVKEDAVRWLLNAVGIHDVVSELEYMQHYDKFLDELMQKAEVLPGIRRLIDHLYENGIPMAICTSSNLDEFNAKRHNCEDLFPKKSHIVLSGSDPDVKKGKPAPDPYLVTMERFKTQPSSPKNVLVFEDSVSGVKSGLAAGMTVVMFNHKVTKVDRINEKWLVSVSTSLTNGHSLNEYLFDAIFACNGHYFDPSWPEFSTNYNGYALHCHDYRVPKPFSGQTVAVVGAGPSGVDICLQVANVAKKVYILHKGYKTSTYDFHSNVQEMARAIDADENSIILADGQHLTGLDTVIYCTGYKYSFPFLKHLEILKPTHEMVSPLYLHMAHIDYPDSLFFIGMPLTVLPFILFEYQIKYARALIEGRAEKPTRENFEVEDKKKFEFISCTKDTKHPLMTFLLTSKKWLEPSMPTKILSSLLMVNT
;
A
#
# COMPACT_ATOMS: atom_id res chain seq x y z
N MET A 1 -14.78 5.94 26.84
CA MET A 1 -14.96 5.94 25.38
C MET A 1 -14.00 4.95 24.70
N MET A 2 -12.68 4.99 24.95
CA MET A 2 -11.78 3.85 24.68
C MET A 2 -11.01 3.48 25.96
N GLY A 3 -11.00 2.20 26.32
CA GLY A 3 -10.25 1.66 27.47
C GLY A 3 -10.87 1.89 28.87
N ARG A 4 -12.06 2.49 28.97
CA ARG A 4 -12.84 2.59 30.22
C ARG A 4 -13.94 1.53 30.23
N VAL A 5 -14.30 1.02 31.41
CA VAL A 5 -15.52 0.23 31.58
C VAL A 5 -16.75 1.07 31.21
N LYS A 6 -17.83 0.41 30.79
CA LYS A 6 -18.98 1.03 30.13
C LYS A 6 -19.67 2.05 31.03
N GLU A 7 -19.88 1.71 32.30
CA GLU A 7 -20.53 2.55 33.30
C GLU A 7 -19.78 3.87 33.48
N ASP A 8 -18.45 3.81 33.63
CA ASP A 8 -17.61 4.99 33.76
C ASP A 8 -17.60 5.84 32.49
N ALA A 9 -17.64 5.20 31.31
CA ALA A 9 -17.71 5.89 30.04
C ALA A 9 -19.04 6.64 29.86
N VAL A 10 -20.16 6.01 30.24
CA VAL A 10 -21.50 6.58 30.18
C VAL A 10 -21.62 7.73 31.18
N ARG A 11 -21.23 7.53 32.45
CA ARG A 11 -21.23 8.59 33.46
C ARG A 11 -20.44 9.81 32.99
N TRP A 12 -19.22 9.59 32.50
CA TRP A 12 -18.41 10.68 31.97
C TRP A 12 -19.08 11.40 30.80
N LEU A 13 -19.67 10.65 29.86
CA LEU A 13 -20.33 11.21 28.67
C LEU A 13 -21.53 12.07 29.05
N LEU A 14 -22.42 11.56 29.91
CA LEU A 14 -23.61 12.28 30.36
C LEU A 14 -23.25 13.59 31.08
N ASN A 15 -22.19 13.57 31.88
CA ASN A 15 -21.63 14.77 32.50
C ASN A 15 -21.05 15.73 31.45
N ALA A 16 -20.24 15.23 30.51
CA ALA A 16 -19.57 16.04 29.50
C ALA A 16 -20.54 16.76 28.56
N VAL A 17 -21.68 16.15 28.24
CA VAL A 17 -22.73 16.76 27.39
C VAL A 17 -23.81 17.49 28.20
N GLY A 18 -23.71 17.50 29.54
CA GLY A 18 -24.60 18.26 30.42
C GLY A 18 -26.01 17.71 30.57
N ILE A 19 -26.22 16.40 30.38
CA ILE A 19 -27.55 15.75 30.46
C ILE A 19 -27.68 14.74 31.61
N HIS A 20 -26.70 14.69 32.51
CA HIS A 20 -26.67 13.77 33.65
C HIS A 20 -27.89 13.88 34.58
N ASP A 21 -28.52 15.06 34.65
CA ASP A 21 -29.75 15.29 35.42
C ASP A 21 -31.04 14.96 34.64
N VAL A 22 -30.92 14.70 33.33
CA VAL A 22 -32.05 14.47 32.41
C VAL A 22 -32.22 12.99 32.09
N VAL A 23 -31.11 12.27 31.90
CA VAL A 23 -31.10 10.85 31.56
C VAL A 23 -30.21 10.12 32.57
N SER A 24 -30.76 9.09 33.21
CA SER A 24 -29.97 8.26 34.12
C SER A 24 -28.94 7.40 33.36
N GLU A 25 -27.84 7.03 34.01
CA GLU A 25 -26.84 6.12 33.44
C GLU A 25 -27.48 4.81 32.94
N LEU A 26 -28.44 4.26 33.70
CA LEU A 26 -29.13 3.02 33.38
C LEU A 26 -30.01 3.17 32.14
N GLU A 27 -30.81 4.23 32.07
CA GLU A 27 -31.68 4.52 30.92
C GLU A 27 -30.85 4.71 29.65
N TYR A 28 -29.77 5.49 29.72
CA TYR A 28 -28.86 5.67 28.59
C TYR A 28 -28.27 4.33 28.13
N MET A 29 -27.78 3.49 29.05
CA MET A 29 -27.21 2.19 28.72
C MET A 29 -28.22 1.26 28.02
N GLN A 30 -29.46 1.22 28.49
CA GLN A 30 -30.51 0.39 27.86
C GLN A 30 -30.81 0.82 26.43
N HIS A 31 -30.94 2.13 26.19
CA HIS A 31 -31.13 2.67 24.85
C HIS A 31 -29.91 2.44 23.96
N TYR A 32 -28.71 2.65 24.52
CA TYR A 32 -27.45 2.45 23.83
C TYR A 32 -27.27 1.00 23.39
N ASP A 33 -27.53 0.02 24.27
CA ASP A 33 -27.37 -1.40 23.96
C ASP A 33 -28.28 -1.85 22.83
N LYS A 34 -29.57 -1.49 22.90
CA LYS A 34 -30.52 -1.81 21.84
C LYS A 34 -30.09 -1.21 20.49
N PHE A 35 -29.67 0.05 20.49
CA PHE A 35 -29.20 0.72 19.28
C PHE A 35 -27.91 0.10 18.74
N LEU A 36 -26.98 -0.26 19.64
CA LEU A 36 -25.72 -0.89 19.29
C LEU A 36 -25.95 -2.27 18.67
N ASP A 37 -26.84 -3.09 19.24
CA ASP A 37 -27.20 -4.39 18.69
C ASP A 37 -27.74 -4.29 17.26
N GLU A 38 -28.66 -3.34 17.01
CA GLU A 38 -29.22 -3.09 15.67
C GLU A 38 -28.16 -2.63 14.65
N LEU A 39 -27.16 -1.85 15.09
CA LEU A 39 -26.06 -1.42 14.23
C LEU A 39 -25.03 -2.54 13.99
N MET A 40 -24.66 -3.29 15.03
CA MET A 40 -23.64 -4.34 14.94
C MET A 40 -24.11 -5.51 14.08
N GLN A 41 -25.41 -5.82 14.09
CA GLN A 41 -26.02 -6.78 13.17
C GLN A 41 -26.01 -6.34 11.70
N LYS A 42 -25.64 -5.08 11.40
CA LYS A 42 -25.45 -4.58 10.03
C LYS A 42 -23.98 -4.41 9.68
N ALA A 43 -23.06 -4.81 10.57
CA ALA A 43 -21.64 -4.71 10.31
C ALA A 43 -21.25 -5.61 9.12
N GLU A 44 -20.54 -5.03 8.16
CA GLU A 44 -20.00 -5.74 7.01
C GLU A 44 -18.51 -6.04 7.23
N VAL A 45 -18.06 -7.14 6.64
CA VAL A 45 -16.64 -7.49 6.63
C VAL A 45 -15.91 -6.52 5.70
N LEU A 46 -14.77 -5.99 6.15
CA LEU A 46 -13.95 -5.13 5.32
C LEU A 46 -13.55 -5.84 4.01
N PRO A 47 -13.60 -5.15 2.86
CA PRO A 47 -13.24 -5.73 1.58
C PRO A 47 -11.87 -6.41 1.61
N GLY A 48 -11.81 -7.66 1.14
CA GLY A 48 -10.57 -8.43 1.05
C GLY A 48 -10.13 -9.17 2.31
N ILE A 49 -10.75 -8.94 3.47
CA ILE A 49 -10.37 -9.64 4.72
C ILE A 49 -10.56 -11.15 4.62
N ARG A 50 -11.66 -11.63 4.03
CA ARG A 50 -11.87 -13.07 3.82
C ARG A 50 -10.73 -13.69 3.01
N ARG A 51 -10.39 -13.08 1.87
CA ARG A 51 -9.28 -13.52 1.02
C ARG A 51 -7.96 -13.57 1.78
N LEU A 52 -7.69 -12.59 2.65
CA LEU A 52 -6.50 -12.58 3.49
C LEU A 52 -6.50 -13.73 4.50
N ILE A 53 -7.59 -13.92 5.24
CA ILE A 53 -7.70 -14.98 6.25
C ILE A 53 -7.57 -16.35 5.60
N ASP A 54 -8.28 -16.60 4.50
CA ASP A 54 -8.23 -17.86 3.75
C ASP A 54 -6.80 -18.15 3.28
N HIS A 55 -6.14 -17.15 2.68
CA HIS A 55 -4.76 -17.29 2.22
C HIS A 55 -3.79 -17.62 3.37
N LEU A 56 -3.90 -16.92 4.50
CA LEU A 56 -3.04 -17.16 5.67
C LEU A 56 -3.29 -18.56 6.24
N TYR A 57 -4.55 -18.98 6.31
CA TYR A 57 -4.92 -20.31 6.80
C TYR A 57 -4.39 -21.42 5.87
N GLU A 58 -4.59 -21.29 4.56
CA GLU A 58 -4.09 -22.23 3.54
C GLU A 58 -2.56 -22.37 3.57
N ASN A 59 -1.85 -21.30 3.94
CA ASN A 59 -0.39 -21.28 4.09
C ASN A 59 0.07 -21.63 5.51
N GLY A 60 -0.83 -22.09 6.38
CA GLY A 60 -0.49 -22.58 7.72
C GLY A 60 -0.02 -21.50 8.68
N ILE A 61 -0.36 -20.23 8.44
CA ILE A 61 -0.01 -19.11 9.32
C ILE A 61 -1.00 -19.08 10.51
N PRO A 62 -0.52 -19.22 11.76
CA PRO A 62 -1.39 -19.15 12.94
C PRO A 62 -2.00 -17.75 13.10
N MET A 63 -3.29 -17.70 13.41
CA MET A 63 -4.04 -16.44 13.59
C MET A 63 -4.92 -16.50 14.84
N ALA A 64 -5.15 -15.34 15.43
CA ALA A 64 -6.05 -15.14 16.55
C ALA A 64 -6.77 -13.79 16.46
N ILE A 65 -7.93 -13.69 17.12
CA ILE A 65 -8.65 -12.44 17.35
C ILE A 65 -8.35 -11.99 18.77
N CYS A 66 -7.91 -10.74 18.92
CA CYS A 66 -7.76 -10.07 20.22
C CYS A 66 -8.65 -8.82 20.27
N THR A 67 -9.84 -8.95 20.84
CA THR A 67 -10.84 -7.88 20.90
C THR A 67 -11.00 -7.35 22.33
N SER A 68 -11.36 -6.08 22.47
CA SER A 68 -11.77 -5.51 23.76
C SER A 68 -13.22 -5.84 24.14
N SER A 69 -13.98 -6.45 23.23
CA SER A 69 -15.37 -6.83 23.48
C SER A 69 -15.51 -7.94 24.51
N ASN A 70 -16.66 -7.92 25.18
CA ASN A 70 -17.18 -9.07 25.93
C ASN A 70 -17.84 -10.08 24.95
N LEU A 71 -18.35 -11.18 25.50
CA LEU A 71 -18.97 -12.26 24.72
C LEU A 71 -20.21 -11.79 23.92
N ASP A 72 -21.09 -11.02 24.53
CA ASP A 72 -22.35 -10.60 23.90
C ASP A 72 -22.09 -9.67 22.72
N GLU A 73 -21.23 -8.65 22.92
CA GLU A 73 -20.79 -7.75 21.85
C GLU A 73 -20.09 -8.50 20.71
N PHE A 74 -19.26 -9.49 21.05
CA PHE A 74 -18.56 -10.27 20.04
C PHE A 74 -19.53 -11.10 19.20
N ASN A 75 -20.52 -11.74 19.83
CA ASN A 75 -21.54 -12.52 19.15
C ASN A 75 -22.40 -11.64 18.24
N ALA A 76 -22.83 -10.47 18.73
CA ALA A 76 -23.59 -9.50 17.93
C ALA A 76 -22.82 -9.06 16.68
N LYS A 77 -21.52 -8.74 16.81
CA LYS A 77 -20.65 -8.31 15.69
C LYS A 77 -20.38 -9.42 14.68
N ARG A 78 -20.31 -10.67 15.13
CA ARG A 78 -19.95 -11.82 14.29
C ARG A 78 -21.15 -12.43 13.57
N HIS A 79 -22.38 -12.04 13.90
CA HIS A 79 -23.60 -12.63 13.34
C HIS A 79 -23.58 -12.81 11.81
N ASN A 80 -23.11 -11.80 11.06
CA ASN A 80 -23.04 -11.86 9.60
C ASN A 80 -21.74 -12.48 9.03
N CYS A 81 -20.81 -12.89 9.90
CA CYS A 81 -19.48 -13.37 9.50
C CYS A 81 -18.99 -14.54 10.36
N GLU A 82 -19.90 -15.42 10.80
CA GLU A 82 -19.56 -16.58 11.63
C GLU A 82 -18.58 -17.55 10.96
N ASP A 83 -18.60 -17.65 9.66
CA ASP A 83 -17.71 -18.52 8.89
C ASP A 83 -16.36 -17.84 8.55
N LEU A 84 -16.16 -16.57 8.91
CA LEU A 84 -14.99 -15.80 8.49
C LEU A 84 -13.68 -16.32 9.06
N PHE A 85 -13.71 -16.86 10.28
CA PHE A 85 -12.52 -17.38 10.95
C PHE A 85 -12.55 -18.91 11.01
N PRO A 86 -11.44 -19.58 10.65
CA PRO A 86 -11.31 -21.02 10.81
C PRO A 86 -11.61 -21.44 12.24
N LYS A 87 -12.30 -22.58 12.43
CA LYS A 87 -12.68 -23.11 13.75
C LYS A 87 -11.51 -23.30 14.73
N LYS A 88 -10.27 -23.36 14.23
CA LYS A 88 -9.05 -23.53 15.01
C LYS A 88 -8.39 -22.20 15.44
N SER A 89 -8.90 -21.05 15.01
CA SER A 89 -8.40 -19.75 15.43
C SER A 89 -8.72 -19.47 16.88
N HIS A 90 -7.76 -18.91 17.63
CA HIS A 90 -8.00 -18.50 19.01
C HIS A 90 -8.75 -17.16 19.04
N ILE A 91 -9.68 -17.03 19.97
CA ILE A 91 -10.44 -15.79 20.18
C ILE A 91 -10.23 -15.40 21.64
N VAL A 92 -9.59 -14.26 21.87
CA VAL A 92 -9.41 -13.66 23.18
C VAL A 92 -10.30 -12.44 23.28
N LEU A 93 -11.27 -12.54 24.19
CA LEU A 93 -12.27 -11.50 24.47
C LEU A 93 -11.84 -10.73 25.71
N SER A 94 -10.96 -9.75 25.54
CA SER A 94 -10.29 -9.03 26.64
C SER A 94 -11.26 -8.36 27.62
N GLY A 95 -12.49 -8.05 27.19
CA GLY A 95 -13.52 -7.48 28.06
C GLY A 95 -14.11 -8.47 29.07
N SER A 96 -13.87 -9.77 28.88
CA SER A 96 -14.40 -10.86 29.72
C SER A 96 -13.42 -12.00 29.98
N ASP A 97 -12.19 -11.92 29.45
CA ASP A 97 -11.16 -12.95 29.64
C ASP A 97 -10.49 -12.77 31.02
N PRO A 98 -10.54 -13.78 31.91
CA PRO A 98 -10.01 -13.66 33.27
C PRO A 98 -8.49 -13.54 33.34
N ASP A 99 -7.77 -13.97 32.30
CA ASP A 99 -6.30 -13.89 32.24
C ASP A 99 -5.85 -12.46 31.83
N VAL A 100 -6.76 -11.64 31.29
CA VAL A 100 -6.50 -10.24 30.94
C VAL A 100 -6.78 -9.33 32.13
N LYS A 101 -5.72 -9.01 32.89
CA LYS A 101 -5.84 -8.18 34.10
C LYS A 101 -6.06 -6.70 33.79
N LYS A 102 -5.47 -6.21 32.70
CA LYS A 102 -5.60 -4.83 32.24
C LYS A 102 -5.95 -4.79 30.75
N GLY A 103 -7.07 -4.15 30.41
CA GLY A 103 -7.44 -3.93 29.02
C GLY A 103 -6.50 -2.99 28.28
N LYS A 104 -6.69 -2.87 26.95
CA LYS A 104 -5.96 -1.94 26.09
C LYS A 104 -6.05 -0.51 26.69
N PRO A 105 -4.95 0.25 26.80
CA PRO A 105 -3.67 0.11 26.09
C PRO A 105 -2.59 -0.72 26.82
N ALA A 106 -2.91 -1.42 27.91
CA ALA A 106 -1.95 -2.33 28.55
C ALA A 106 -1.59 -3.49 27.60
N PRO A 107 -0.41 -4.12 27.74
CA PRO A 107 0.03 -5.19 26.83
C PRO A 107 -0.70 -6.53 27.06
N ASP A 108 -1.34 -6.71 28.22
CA ASP A 108 -1.93 -7.97 28.68
C ASP A 108 -2.82 -8.66 27.62
N PRO A 109 -3.74 -7.97 26.90
CA PRO A 109 -4.59 -8.60 25.89
C PRO A 109 -3.79 -9.36 24.82
N TYR A 110 -2.70 -8.76 24.34
CA TYR A 110 -1.86 -9.33 23.29
C TYR A 110 -0.95 -10.44 23.81
N LEU A 111 -0.39 -10.28 25.00
CA LEU A 111 0.45 -11.30 25.62
C LEU A 111 -0.36 -12.56 25.93
N VAL A 112 -1.56 -12.42 26.53
CA VAL A 112 -2.48 -13.54 26.76
C VAL A 112 -2.86 -14.20 25.44
N THR A 113 -3.17 -13.42 24.41
CA THR A 113 -3.47 -13.97 23.06
C THR A 113 -2.31 -14.79 22.50
N MET A 114 -1.08 -14.28 22.63
CA MET A 114 0.12 -14.98 22.19
C MET A 114 0.32 -16.32 22.93
N GLU A 115 0.00 -16.38 24.23
CA GLU A 115 0.11 -17.58 25.05
C GLU A 115 -0.92 -18.66 24.69
N ARG A 116 -2.07 -18.29 24.11
CA ARG A 116 -3.12 -19.24 23.69
C ARG A 116 -2.69 -20.14 22.52
N PHE A 117 -1.70 -19.72 21.71
CA PHE A 117 -1.23 -20.53 20.59
C PHE A 117 -0.57 -21.82 21.07
N LYS A 118 -0.98 -22.96 20.50
CA LYS A 118 -0.38 -24.27 20.81
C LYS A 118 1.14 -24.27 20.61
N THR A 119 1.59 -23.69 19.50
CA THR A 119 3.01 -23.41 19.27
C THR A 119 3.21 -21.92 19.46
N GLN A 120 3.67 -21.53 20.64
CA GLN A 120 3.88 -20.13 20.95
C GLN A 120 4.99 -19.54 20.07
N PRO A 121 4.82 -18.30 19.56
CA PRO A 121 5.89 -17.59 18.88
C PRO A 121 7.12 -17.47 19.80
N SER A 122 8.33 -17.62 19.25
CA SER A 122 9.57 -17.53 20.02
C SER A 122 9.86 -16.14 20.60
N SER A 123 9.20 -15.10 20.07
CA SER A 123 9.31 -13.72 20.52
C SER A 123 8.08 -12.93 20.10
N PRO A 124 7.62 -11.93 20.89
CA PRO A 124 6.58 -11.00 20.47
C PRO A 124 6.90 -10.27 19.16
N LYS A 125 8.19 -10.09 18.83
CA LYS A 125 8.63 -9.47 17.56
C LYS A 125 8.23 -10.28 16.33
N ASN A 126 7.97 -11.58 16.49
CA ASN A 126 7.50 -12.47 15.43
C ASN A 126 5.96 -12.49 15.31
N VAL A 127 5.27 -11.60 16.03
CA VAL A 127 3.81 -11.43 15.95
C VAL A 127 3.50 -10.13 15.22
N LEU A 128 2.64 -10.23 14.21
CA LEU A 128 2.09 -9.10 13.47
C LEU A 128 0.65 -8.84 13.94
N VAL A 129 0.39 -7.62 14.41
CA VAL A 129 -0.91 -7.17 14.90
C VAL A 129 -1.54 -6.23 13.88
N PHE A 130 -2.78 -6.50 13.47
CA PHE A 130 -3.59 -5.56 12.69
C PHE A 130 -4.58 -4.85 13.61
N GLU A 131 -4.53 -3.52 13.64
CA GLU A 131 -5.34 -2.69 14.54
C GLU A 131 -5.92 -1.47 13.81
N ASP A 132 -7.08 -1.00 14.27
CA ASP A 132 -7.74 0.23 13.81
C ASP A 132 -7.81 1.30 14.89
N SER A 133 -7.36 0.98 16.11
CA SER A 133 -7.57 1.80 17.29
C SER A 133 -6.25 2.27 17.91
N VAL A 134 -6.16 3.53 18.32
CA VAL A 134 -4.94 4.05 18.98
C VAL A 134 -4.61 3.30 20.27
N SER A 135 -5.62 2.90 21.04
CA SER A 135 -5.41 2.09 22.25
C SER A 135 -4.84 0.72 21.94
N GLY A 136 -5.29 0.10 20.85
CA GLY A 136 -4.82 -1.20 20.42
C GLY A 136 -3.42 -1.16 19.83
N VAL A 137 -3.10 -0.12 19.06
CA VAL A 137 -1.72 0.12 18.62
C VAL A 137 -0.78 0.26 19.81
N LYS A 138 -1.13 1.09 20.80
CA LYS A 138 -0.32 1.24 22.02
C LYS A 138 -0.16 -0.09 22.78
N SER A 139 -1.22 -0.89 22.86
CA SER A 139 -1.23 -2.20 23.51
C SER A 139 -0.30 -3.20 22.80
N GLY A 140 -0.37 -3.31 21.47
CA GLY A 140 0.49 -4.21 20.70
C GLY A 140 1.96 -3.81 20.75
N LEU A 141 2.25 -2.50 20.67
CA LEU A 141 3.61 -1.98 20.82
C LEU A 141 4.16 -2.21 22.24
N ALA A 142 3.33 -2.00 23.28
CA ALA A 142 3.72 -2.27 24.66
C ALA A 142 4.00 -3.77 24.90
N ALA A 143 3.35 -4.65 24.15
CA ALA A 143 3.62 -6.10 24.16
C ALA A 143 4.90 -6.48 23.40
N GLY A 144 5.58 -5.53 22.75
CA GLY A 144 6.79 -5.78 21.95
C GLY A 144 6.51 -6.39 20.58
N MET A 145 5.27 -6.26 20.08
CA MET A 145 4.84 -6.80 18.78
C MET A 145 4.97 -5.78 17.66
N THR A 146 4.96 -6.28 16.41
CA THR A 146 4.91 -5.42 15.22
C THR A 146 3.45 -5.08 14.93
N VAL A 147 3.12 -3.80 14.76
CA VAL A 147 1.73 -3.36 14.58
C VAL A 147 1.52 -2.66 13.23
N VAL A 148 0.48 -3.05 12.52
CA VAL A 148 -0.03 -2.37 11.32
C VAL A 148 -1.37 -1.72 11.68
N MET A 149 -1.40 -0.40 11.59
CA MET A 149 -2.63 0.38 11.77
C MET A 149 -3.31 0.57 10.41
N PHE A 150 -4.53 0.05 10.23
CA PHE A 150 -5.28 0.18 8.97
C PHE A 150 -6.34 1.29 9.04
N ASN A 151 -6.94 1.66 7.90
CA ASN A 151 -7.88 2.79 7.77
C ASN A 151 -7.31 4.16 8.23
N HIS A 152 -5.99 4.32 8.17
CA HIS A 152 -5.27 5.55 8.50
C HIS A 152 -4.54 6.05 7.25
N LYS A 153 -5.02 7.16 6.67
CA LYS A 153 -4.39 7.76 5.50
C LYS A 153 -3.39 8.81 5.96
N VAL A 154 -2.12 8.65 5.61
CA VAL A 154 -1.12 9.71 5.80
C VAL A 154 -1.48 10.87 4.88
N THR A 155 -1.72 12.04 5.47
CA THR A 155 -2.09 13.26 4.73
C THR A 155 -0.95 14.25 4.64
N LYS A 156 -0.09 14.29 5.66
CA LYS A 156 1.03 15.23 5.72
C LYS A 156 2.18 14.65 6.54
N VAL A 157 3.40 14.97 6.13
CA VAL A 157 4.63 14.72 6.86
C VAL A 157 5.40 16.03 6.96
N ASP A 158 5.68 16.46 8.18
CA ASP A 158 6.47 17.64 8.50
C ASP A 158 7.73 17.26 9.29
N ARG A 159 8.66 18.19 9.35
CA ARG A 159 9.84 18.10 10.23
C ARG A 159 9.66 19.07 11.40
N ILE A 160 9.67 18.55 12.62
CA ILE A 160 9.64 19.34 13.85
C ILE A 160 10.85 18.97 14.70
N ASN A 161 11.79 19.91 14.83
CA ASN A 161 13.11 19.67 15.43
C ASN A 161 13.80 18.47 14.76
N GLU A 162 14.25 17.50 15.56
CA GLU A 162 14.88 16.28 15.11
C GLU A 162 13.91 15.10 14.85
N LYS A 163 12.60 15.36 14.80
CA LYS A 163 11.58 14.31 14.54
C LYS A 163 10.67 14.65 13.36
N TRP A 164 10.07 13.62 12.80
CA TRP A 164 9.07 13.73 11.75
C TRP A 164 7.68 13.70 12.35
N LEU A 165 6.89 14.74 12.11
CA LEU A 165 5.48 14.78 12.46
C LEU A 165 4.68 14.19 11.30
N VAL A 166 3.95 13.11 11.55
CA VAL A 166 3.09 12.45 10.57
C VAL A 166 1.64 12.72 10.95
N SER A 167 0.95 13.48 10.12
CA SER A 167 -0.48 13.73 10.25
C SER A 167 -1.26 12.67 9.45
N VAL A 168 -2.25 12.06 10.09
CA VAL A 168 -3.09 11.01 9.51
C VAL A 168 -4.56 11.36 9.64
N SER A 169 -5.32 11.12 8.59
CA SER A 169 -6.78 11.17 8.64
C SER A 169 -7.36 9.78 8.81
N THR A 170 -8.37 9.67 9.67
CA THR A 170 -9.24 8.50 9.74
C THR A 170 -10.56 8.84 9.07
N SER A 171 -11.09 7.90 8.30
CA SER A 171 -12.42 8.02 7.70
C SER A 171 -13.33 6.98 8.36
N LEU A 172 -13.53 7.12 9.67
CA LEU A 172 -14.51 6.36 10.42
C LEU A 172 -15.72 7.28 10.62
N THR A 173 -16.64 7.27 9.64
CA THR A 173 -17.98 7.89 9.66
C THR A 173 -18.05 9.41 9.93
N ASN A 174 -18.42 10.18 8.90
CA ASN A 174 -18.90 11.57 8.92
C ASN A 174 -18.11 12.65 9.70
N GLY A 175 -16.93 12.34 10.23
CA GLY A 175 -16.00 13.30 10.82
C GLY A 175 -14.56 12.93 10.48
N HIS A 176 -13.84 13.84 9.84
CA HIS A 176 -12.39 13.70 9.67
C HIS A 176 -11.72 14.01 11.00
N SER A 177 -11.24 12.99 11.72
CA SER A 177 -10.29 13.23 12.79
C SER A 177 -8.87 13.23 12.23
N LEU A 178 -8.13 14.32 12.50
CA LEU A 178 -6.71 14.44 12.20
C LEU A 178 -5.94 14.06 13.46
N ASN A 179 -5.09 13.04 13.36
CA ASN A 179 -4.19 12.65 14.44
C ASN A 179 -2.75 12.88 14.00
N GLU A 180 -1.88 13.20 14.95
CA GLU A 180 -0.47 13.47 14.66
C GLU A 180 0.46 12.65 15.55
N TYR A 181 1.53 12.13 14.96
CA TYR A 181 2.48 11.26 15.62
C TYR A 181 3.91 11.66 15.27
N LEU A 182 4.80 11.63 16.26
CA LEU A 182 6.22 11.93 16.07
C LEU A 182 7.02 10.64 15.87
N PHE A 183 7.86 10.62 14.85
CA PHE A 183 8.75 9.51 14.53
C PHE A 183 10.19 9.97 14.37
N ASP A 184 11.13 9.11 14.75
CA ASP A 184 12.57 9.37 14.56
C ASP A 184 13.00 9.14 13.10
N ALA A 185 12.36 8.20 12.40
CA ALA A 185 12.60 7.90 11.00
C ALA A 185 11.31 7.54 10.26
N ILE A 186 11.26 7.82 8.96
CA ILE A 186 10.17 7.49 8.04
C ILE A 186 10.67 6.61 6.90
N PHE A 187 9.89 5.57 6.61
CA PHE A 187 10.03 4.74 5.42
C PHE A 187 8.79 4.95 4.54
N ALA A 188 8.94 5.71 3.47
CA ALA A 188 7.92 5.92 2.45
C ALA A 188 7.82 4.67 1.56
N CYS A 189 6.78 3.86 1.81
CA CYS A 189 6.50 2.61 1.10
C CYS A 189 5.14 2.66 0.38
N ASN A 190 4.68 3.84 -0.05
CA ASN A 190 3.38 4.03 -0.70
C ASN A 190 3.33 3.56 -2.17
N GLY A 191 4.43 3.01 -2.68
CA GLY A 191 4.57 2.61 -4.07
C GLY A 191 4.50 3.79 -5.05
N HIS A 192 4.47 3.47 -6.34
CA HIS A 192 4.45 4.47 -7.41
C HIS A 192 3.64 4.01 -8.64
N TYR A 193 2.81 2.97 -8.48
CA TYR A 193 1.88 2.47 -9.52
C TYR A 193 0.42 2.78 -9.15
N PHE A 194 0.16 4.03 -8.76
CA PHE A 194 -1.17 4.44 -8.32
C PHE A 194 -1.63 5.80 -8.87
N ASP A 195 -0.72 6.75 -9.16
CA ASP A 195 -1.06 8.05 -9.73
C ASP A 195 -0.96 7.98 -11.27
N PRO A 196 -2.07 7.97 -12.01
CA PRO A 196 -2.08 7.76 -13.46
C PRO A 196 -1.26 8.78 -14.24
N SER A 197 -0.48 8.30 -15.21
CA SER A 197 0.17 9.17 -16.19
C SER A 197 -0.66 9.22 -17.46
N TRP A 198 -1.42 10.28 -17.66
CA TRP A 198 -2.15 10.54 -18.89
C TRP A 198 -1.23 11.04 -20.01
N PRO A 199 -1.55 10.77 -21.30
CA PRO A 199 -0.79 11.32 -22.41
C PRO A 199 -0.89 12.86 -22.46
N GLU A 200 0.07 13.50 -23.14
CA GLU A 200 0.11 14.95 -23.29
C GLU A 200 -0.93 15.49 -24.27
N PHE A 201 -1.45 14.63 -25.15
CA PHE A 201 -2.51 14.97 -26.09
C PHE A 201 -3.90 14.84 -25.46
N SER A 202 -4.91 15.40 -26.13
CA SER A 202 -6.30 15.38 -25.64
C SER A 202 -6.78 13.95 -25.40
N THR A 203 -7.43 13.73 -24.27
CA THR A 203 -8.13 12.45 -24.00
C THR A 203 -9.64 12.59 -24.13
N ASN A 204 -10.09 13.70 -24.73
CA ASN A 204 -11.50 14.04 -24.93
C ASN A 204 -12.08 13.23 -26.09
N TYR A 205 -12.32 11.94 -25.83
CA TYR A 205 -12.98 11.01 -26.72
C TYR A 205 -14.45 10.87 -26.27
N ASN A 206 -15.42 10.93 -27.19
CA ASN A 206 -16.85 10.83 -26.86
C ASN A 206 -17.26 9.42 -26.38
N GLY A 207 -16.47 8.39 -26.69
CA GLY A 207 -16.66 7.06 -26.14
C GLY A 207 -16.09 6.91 -24.72
N TYR A 208 -16.08 5.68 -24.20
CA TYR A 208 -15.62 5.44 -22.83
C TYR A 208 -14.08 5.45 -22.77
N ALA A 209 -13.50 6.33 -21.95
CA ALA A 209 -12.06 6.42 -21.75
C ALA A 209 -11.69 6.13 -20.29
N LEU A 210 -10.66 5.30 -20.08
CA LEU A 210 -10.13 5.03 -18.74
C LEU A 210 -8.62 4.80 -18.77
N HIS A 211 -7.97 5.01 -17.63
CA HIS A 211 -6.59 4.58 -17.43
C HIS A 211 -6.54 3.12 -16.97
N CYS A 212 -5.43 2.41 -17.21
CA CYS A 212 -5.23 1.05 -16.74
C CYS A 212 -5.30 0.90 -15.20
N HIS A 213 -5.18 2.02 -14.48
CA HIS A 213 -5.38 2.08 -13.03
C HIS A 213 -6.80 1.69 -12.62
N ASP A 214 -7.80 2.01 -13.44
CA ASP A 214 -9.22 1.78 -13.16
C ASP A 214 -9.73 0.47 -13.78
N TYR A 215 -8.91 -0.19 -14.60
CA TYR A 215 -9.22 -1.52 -15.11
C TYR A 215 -9.32 -2.54 -13.96
N ARG A 216 -10.34 -3.40 -14.00
CA ARG A 216 -10.56 -4.44 -12.98
C ARG A 216 -10.73 -5.83 -13.57
N VAL A 217 -11.56 -5.95 -14.60
CA VAL A 217 -11.91 -7.23 -15.23
C VAL A 217 -12.26 -7.00 -16.70
N PRO A 218 -12.14 -8.02 -17.58
CA PRO A 218 -12.42 -7.86 -19.01
C PRO A 218 -13.92 -7.80 -19.35
N LYS A 219 -14.79 -8.42 -18.54
CA LYS A 219 -16.23 -8.59 -18.84
C LYS A 219 -16.97 -7.33 -19.35
N PRO A 220 -16.76 -6.12 -18.81
CA PRO A 220 -17.42 -4.90 -19.30
C PRO A 220 -17.14 -4.57 -20.78
N PHE A 221 -16.05 -5.09 -21.35
CA PHE A 221 -15.63 -4.82 -22.73
C PHE A 221 -16.15 -5.87 -23.74
N SER A 222 -17.11 -6.71 -23.32
CA SER A 222 -17.64 -7.77 -24.17
C SER A 222 -18.33 -7.23 -25.43
N GLY A 223 -17.97 -7.75 -26.60
CA GLY A 223 -18.53 -7.33 -27.89
C GLY A 223 -18.07 -5.96 -28.40
N GLN A 224 -17.24 -5.23 -27.65
CA GLN A 224 -16.77 -3.89 -28.00
C GLN A 224 -15.57 -3.90 -28.96
N THR A 225 -15.36 -2.77 -29.62
CA THR A 225 -14.11 -2.40 -30.31
C THR A 225 -13.28 -1.52 -29.37
N VAL A 226 -12.12 -2.02 -28.94
CA VAL A 226 -11.32 -1.38 -27.87
C VAL A 226 -9.95 -0.97 -28.38
N ALA A 227 -9.49 0.24 -28.06
CA ALA A 227 -8.09 0.63 -28.24
C ALA A 227 -7.34 0.59 -26.90
N VAL A 228 -6.16 -0.04 -26.89
CA VAL A 228 -5.22 -0.05 -25.77
C VAL A 228 -4.01 0.80 -26.15
N VAL A 229 -3.87 1.95 -25.48
CA VAL A 229 -2.82 2.93 -25.75
C VAL A 229 -1.59 2.60 -24.91
N GLY A 230 -0.54 2.09 -25.55
CA GLY A 230 0.72 1.70 -24.92
C GLY A 230 0.86 0.19 -24.74
N ALA A 231 2.04 -0.33 -25.10
CA ALA A 231 2.41 -1.75 -24.97
C ALA A 231 3.50 -1.97 -23.91
N GLY A 232 3.31 -1.35 -22.73
CA GLY A 232 4.04 -1.74 -21.51
C GLY A 232 3.44 -3.02 -20.91
N PRO A 233 3.94 -3.49 -19.75
CA PRO A 233 3.41 -4.70 -19.09
C PRO A 233 1.89 -4.69 -18.92
N SER A 234 1.31 -3.60 -18.37
CA SER A 234 -0.15 -3.47 -18.23
C SER A 234 -0.88 -3.46 -19.59
N GLY A 235 -0.30 -2.81 -20.59
CA GLY A 235 -0.93 -2.71 -21.91
C GLY A 235 -1.05 -4.06 -22.61
N VAL A 236 0.01 -4.85 -22.57
CA VAL A 236 0.00 -6.20 -23.14
C VAL A 236 -0.96 -7.12 -22.36
N ASP A 237 -0.88 -7.14 -21.04
CA ASP A 237 -1.72 -8.02 -20.20
C ASP A 237 -3.21 -7.67 -20.32
N ILE A 238 -3.57 -6.39 -20.25
CA ILE A 238 -4.95 -5.94 -20.45
C ILE A 238 -5.43 -6.24 -21.87
N CYS A 239 -4.59 -6.05 -22.89
CA CYS A 239 -4.93 -6.39 -24.27
C CYS A 239 -5.30 -7.87 -24.39
N LEU A 240 -4.49 -8.77 -23.83
CA LEU A 240 -4.77 -10.22 -23.84
C LEU A 240 -6.06 -10.56 -23.09
N GLN A 241 -6.30 -9.97 -21.91
CA GLN A 241 -7.53 -10.21 -21.16
C GLN A 241 -8.78 -9.71 -21.90
N VAL A 242 -8.72 -8.50 -22.45
CA VAL A 242 -9.84 -7.88 -23.19
C VAL A 242 -10.12 -8.62 -24.51
N ALA A 243 -9.09 -9.10 -25.20
CA ALA A 243 -9.22 -9.86 -26.44
C ALA A 243 -10.09 -11.12 -26.29
N ASN A 244 -10.18 -11.71 -25.09
CA ASN A 244 -11.03 -12.87 -24.82
C ASN A 244 -12.53 -12.58 -24.88
N VAL A 245 -12.95 -11.30 -24.78
CA VAL A 245 -14.38 -10.93 -24.72
C VAL A 245 -14.78 -9.87 -25.74
N ALA A 246 -13.83 -9.04 -26.18
CA ALA A 246 -14.07 -7.95 -27.13
C ALA A 246 -14.21 -8.47 -28.56
N LYS A 247 -14.96 -7.72 -29.38
CA LYS A 247 -15.10 -8.01 -30.82
C LYS A 247 -13.79 -7.75 -31.57
N LYS A 248 -13.11 -6.65 -31.25
CA LYS A 248 -11.84 -6.24 -31.88
C LYS A 248 -11.02 -5.44 -30.88
N VAL A 249 -9.70 -5.65 -30.86
CA VAL A 249 -8.78 -4.88 -30.02
C VAL A 249 -7.67 -4.28 -30.89
N TYR A 250 -7.37 -3.01 -30.69
CA TYR A 250 -6.20 -2.35 -31.25
C TYR A 250 -5.19 -2.09 -30.15
N ILE A 251 -3.93 -2.48 -30.33
CA ILE A 251 -2.84 -2.11 -29.42
C ILE A 251 -1.93 -1.09 -30.10
N LEU A 252 -1.82 0.10 -29.52
CA LEU A 252 -1.14 1.24 -30.13
C LEU A 252 0.23 1.44 -29.49
N HIS A 253 1.32 1.28 -30.25
CA HIS A 253 2.68 1.39 -29.69
C HIS A 253 3.74 1.79 -30.72
N LYS A 254 4.99 1.98 -30.25
CA LYS A 254 6.14 2.42 -31.07
C LYS A 254 6.80 1.30 -31.90
N GLY A 255 6.28 0.08 -31.91
CA GLY A 255 6.74 -1.01 -32.81
C GLY A 255 7.76 -2.03 -32.27
N TYR A 256 8.14 -2.04 -30.99
CA TYR A 256 9.28 -2.89 -30.52
C TYR A 256 9.00 -3.87 -29.36
N LYS A 257 7.79 -3.94 -28.82
CA LYS A 257 7.54 -4.58 -27.51
C LYS A 257 6.63 -5.81 -27.52
N THR A 258 6.12 -6.19 -28.68
CA THR A 258 4.97 -7.08 -28.83
C THR A 258 5.27 -8.37 -29.57
N SER A 259 6.39 -8.44 -30.31
CA SER A 259 6.78 -9.58 -31.13
C SER A 259 7.01 -10.89 -30.35
N THR A 260 7.10 -10.82 -29.02
CA THR A 260 7.24 -11.98 -28.14
C THR A 260 5.92 -12.53 -27.63
N TYR A 261 4.78 -11.95 -28.00
CA TYR A 261 3.46 -12.34 -27.52
C TYR A 261 2.59 -12.86 -28.66
N ASP A 262 1.94 -13.99 -28.42
CA ASP A 262 0.94 -14.54 -29.33
C ASP A 262 -0.42 -13.89 -29.06
N PHE A 263 -0.76 -12.87 -29.85
CA PHE A 263 -2.06 -12.24 -29.73
C PHE A 263 -3.17 -13.06 -30.39
N HIS A 264 -4.38 -12.92 -29.86
CA HIS A 264 -5.59 -13.45 -30.49
C HIS A 264 -5.80 -12.84 -31.87
N SER A 265 -6.48 -13.56 -32.77
CA SER A 265 -6.75 -13.11 -34.14
C SER A 265 -7.60 -11.83 -34.24
N ASN A 266 -8.29 -11.44 -33.18
CA ASN A 266 -9.06 -10.20 -33.08
C ASN A 266 -8.23 -9.00 -32.59
N VAL A 267 -6.95 -9.18 -32.29
CA VAL A 267 -6.02 -8.10 -31.94
C VAL A 267 -5.32 -7.60 -33.18
N GLN A 268 -5.13 -6.29 -33.29
CA GLN A 268 -4.36 -5.66 -34.35
C GLN A 268 -3.40 -4.64 -33.76
N GLU A 269 -2.12 -4.79 -34.10
CA GLU A 269 -1.08 -3.83 -33.76
C GLU A 269 -1.16 -2.62 -34.70
N MET A 270 -1.02 -1.43 -34.13
CA MET A 270 -1.10 -0.16 -34.86
C MET A 270 -0.01 0.80 -34.39
N ALA A 271 0.27 1.80 -35.21
CA ALA A 271 1.20 2.88 -34.85
C ALA A 271 0.78 3.58 -33.55
N ARG A 272 1.75 4.21 -32.87
CA ARG A 272 1.50 4.92 -31.60
C ARG A 272 0.45 6.02 -31.79
N ALA A 273 -0.40 6.20 -30.79
CA ALA A 273 -1.25 7.39 -30.68
C ALA A 273 -0.37 8.64 -30.49
N ILE A 274 -0.72 9.71 -31.19
CA ILE A 274 -0.07 11.02 -31.07
C ILE A 274 -1.05 12.13 -30.71
N ASP A 275 -2.34 11.95 -31.02
CA ASP A 275 -3.40 12.88 -30.67
C ASP A 275 -4.76 12.15 -30.64
N ALA A 276 -5.81 12.83 -30.20
CA ALA A 276 -7.19 12.36 -30.28
C ALA A 276 -8.16 13.51 -30.50
N ASP A 277 -9.21 13.23 -31.27
CA ASP A 277 -10.40 14.07 -31.34
C ASP A 277 -11.59 13.34 -30.71
N GLU A 278 -12.76 13.98 -30.76
CA GLU A 278 -14.00 13.46 -30.19
C GLU A 278 -14.40 12.06 -30.68
N ASN A 279 -13.99 11.64 -31.88
CA ASN A 279 -14.44 10.40 -32.50
C ASN A 279 -13.29 9.53 -33.04
N SER A 280 -12.03 9.96 -32.90
CA SER A 280 -10.88 9.23 -33.43
C SER A 280 -9.60 9.36 -32.59
N ILE A 281 -8.76 8.32 -32.65
CA ILE A 281 -7.37 8.37 -32.19
C ILE A 281 -6.45 8.57 -33.41
N ILE A 282 -5.65 9.63 -33.38
CA ILE A 282 -4.72 9.99 -34.46
C ILE A 282 -3.40 9.27 -34.22
N LEU A 283 -2.94 8.53 -35.23
CA LEU A 283 -1.76 7.69 -35.17
C LEU A 283 -0.55 8.33 -35.85
N ALA A 284 0.66 7.94 -35.43
CA ALA A 284 1.91 8.51 -35.96
C ALA A 284 2.16 8.24 -37.45
N ASP A 285 1.48 7.27 -38.04
CA ASP A 285 1.53 6.97 -39.48
C ASP A 285 0.49 7.76 -40.29
N GLY A 286 -0.24 8.67 -39.64
CA GLY A 286 -1.27 9.52 -40.26
C GLY A 286 -2.66 8.88 -40.31
N GLN A 287 -2.83 7.64 -39.83
CA GLN A 287 -4.15 7.02 -39.77
C GLN A 287 -5.00 7.60 -38.63
N HIS A 288 -6.32 7.66 -38.86
CA HIS A 288 -7.31 8.01 -37.86
C HIS A 288 -8.11 6.76 -37.50
N LEU A 289 -7.95 6.29 -36.27
CA LEU A 289 -8.66 5.13 -35.76
C LEU A 289 -10.02 5.56 -35.21
N THR A 290 -11.09 5.17 -35.90
CA THR A 290 -12.48 5.54 -35.59
C THR A 290 -13.30 4.32 -35.14
N GLY A 291 -14.51 4.55 -34.62
CA GLY A 291 -15.45 3.48 -34.27
C GLY A 291 -15.04 2.67 -33.03
N LEU A 292 -14.31 3.29 -32.10
CA LEU A 292 -13.95 2.67 -30.83
C LEU A 292 -15.08 2.90 -29.82
N ASP A 293 -15.48 1.84 -29.12
CA ASP A 293 -16.41 1.95 -28.00
C ASP A 293 -15.66 2.40 -26.74
N THR A 294 -14.43 1.92 -26.57
CA THR A 294 -13.58 2.18 -25.40
C THR A 294 -12.11 2.45 -25.79
N VAL A 295 -11.48 3.39 -25.08
CA VAL A 295 -10.02 3.63 -25.09
C VAL A 295 -9.44 3.40 -23.69
N ILE A 296 -8.50 2.46 -23.58
CA ILE A 296 -7.77 2.14 -22.34
C ILE A 296 -6.36 2.70 -22.43
N TYR A 297 -6.04 3.70 -21.62
CA TYR A 297 -4.72 4.30 -21.53
C TYR A 297 -3.81 3.49 -20.61
N CYS A 298 -2.85 2.79 -21.20
CA CYS A 298 -1.82 2.01 -20.53
C CYS A 298 -0.48 2.77 -20.54
N THR A 299 -0.54 4.05 -20.18
CA THR A 299 0.52 5.05 -20.35
C THR A 299 1.43 5.21 -19.13
N GLY A 300 1.22 4.39 -18.09
CA GLY A 300 2.09 4.30 -16.92
C GLY A 300 1.65 5.20 -15.77
N TYR A 301 2.57 5.49 -14.86
CA TYR A 301 2.26 6.16 -13.60
C TYR A 301 3.30 7.23 -13.28
N LYS A 302 2.92 8.18 -12.42
CA LYS A 302 3.78 9.23 -11.89
C LYS A 302 4.29 8.84 -10.50
N TYR A 303 5.51 9.27 -10.17
CA TYR A 303 5.94 9.29 -8.77
C TYR A 303 5.17 10.39 -8.05
N SER A 304 4.52 10.02 -6.95
CA SER A 304 3.62 10.91 -6.23
C SER A 304 3.77 10.71 -4.73
N PHE A 305 4.07 11.80 -4.03
CA PHE A 305 4.20 11.83 -2.57
C PHE A 305 3.40 13.03 -2.03
N PRO A 306 2.06 13.04 -2.13
CA PRO A 306 1.26 14.20 -1.75
C PRO A 306 1.51 14.66 -0.31
N PHE A 307 1.79 13.71 0.58
CA PHE A 307 2.08 13.94 1.99
C PHE A 307 3.43 14.64 2.27
N LEU A 308 4.34 14.72 1.29
CA LEU A 308 5.62 15.43 1.40
C LEU A 308 5.71 16.67 0.50
N LYS A 309 4.68 16.93 -0.32
CA LYS A 309 4.74 17.90 -1.43
C LYS A 309 5.12 19.30 -0.97
N HIS A 310 4.60 19.75 0.17
CA HIS A 310 4.82 21.10 0.71
C HIS A 310 6.24 21.34 1.25
N LEU A 311 7.01 20.28 1.51
CA LEU A 311 8.40 20.43 1.95
C LEU A 311 9.34 20.76 0.80
N GLU A 312 8.94 20.51 -0.45
CA GLU A 312 9.75 20.73 -1.66
C GLU A 312 11.13 20.04 -1.62
N ILE A 313 11.29 19.01 -0.78
CA ILE A 313 12.53 18.25 -0.61
C ILE A 313 12.74 17.21 -1.72
N LEU A 314 11.70 16.89 -2.50
CA LEU A 314 11.77 15.95 -3.61
C LEU A 314 11.56 16.65 -4.95
N LYS A 315 12.26 16.16 -5.97
CA LYS A 315 12.09 16.54 -7.38
C LYS A 315 11.71 15.32 -8.21
N PRO A 316 10.45 14.86 -8.12
CA PRO A 316 9.98 13.75 -8.94
C PRO A 316 9.84 14.19 -10.40
N THR A 317 10.40 13.40 -11.31
CA THR A 317 10.10 13.45 -12.74
C THR A 317 9.24 12.24 -13.13
N HIS A 318 8.90 12.08 -14.41
CA HIS A 318 8.29 10.85 -14.91
C HIS A 318 9.19 9.61 -14.77
N GLU A 319 10.47 9.82 -14.45
CA GLU A 319 11.54 8.85 -14.64
C GLU A 319 12.27 8.52 -13.34
N MET A 320 12.47 9.52 -12.49
CA MET A 320 13.27 9.41 -11.28
C MET A 320 12.77 10.33 -10.15
N VAL A 321 13.07 9.93 -8.92
CA VAL A 321 12.95 10.78 -7.73
C VAL A 321 14.34 11.13 -7.22
N SER A 322 14.62 12.43 -7.08
CA SER A 322 15.86 12.98 -6.49
C SER A 322 15.54 13.91 -5.32
N PRO A 323 16.49 14.15 -4.38
CA PRO A 323 17.86 13.64 -4.30
C PRO A 323 17.99 12.38 -3.42
N LEU A 324 17.92 11.20 -4.05
CA LEU A 324 17.97 9.91 -3.35
C LEU A 324 19.31 9.19 -3.56
N TYR A 325 20.09 9.04 -2.49
CA TYR A 325 21.29 8.19 -2.47
C TYR A 325 20.87 6.72 -2.59
N LEU A 326 21.49 6.01 -3.53
CA LEU A 326 21.14 4.62 -3.87
C LEU A 326 19.63 4.41 -4.12
N HIS A 327 18.97 5.43 -4.68
CA HIS A 327 17.53 5.43 -4.97
C HIS A 327 16.64 5.18 -3.73
N MET A 328 17.15 5.48 -2.53
CA MET A 328 16.50 5.10 -1.28
C MET A 328 16.57 6.19 -0.21
N ALA A 329 17.79 6.59 0.21
CA ALA A 329 17.95 7.52 1.34
C ALA A 329 17.96 8.97 0.84
N HIS A 330 17.20 9.84 1.48
CA HIS A 330 17.24 11.28 1.16
C HIS A 330 18.58 11.88 1.58
N ILE A 331 19.27 12.64 0.73
CA ILE A 331 20.63 13.11 1.02
C ILE A 331 20.73 14.02 2.25
N ASP A 332 19.75 14.91 2.44
CA ASP A 332 19.75 15.81 3.60
C ASP A 332 19.22 15.14 4.89
N TYR A 333 18.62 13.94 4.78
CA TYR A 333 18.06 13.17 5.90
C TYR A 333 18.42 11.68 5.81
N PRO A 334 19.72 11.34 5.71
CA PRO A 334 20.17 10.03 5.23
C PRO A 334 19.93 8.87 6.21
N ASP A 335 19.56 9.17 7.44
CA ASP A 335 19.29 8.23 8.52
C ASP A 335 17.83 8.27 9.01
N SER A 336 16.97 9.11 8.40
CA SER A 336 15.63 9.33 8.91
C SER A 336 14.54 9.50 7.85
N LEU A 337 14.89 9.62 6.57
CA LEU A 337 13.91 9.61 5.48
C LEU A 337 14.35 8.68 4.34
N PHE A 338 13.58 7.61 4.17
CA PHE A 338 13.85 6.54 3.20
C PHE A 338 12.65 6.33 2.28
N PHE A 339 12.93 5.99 1.01
CA PHE A 339 11.96 5.63 -0.01
C PHE A 339 12.27 4.22 -0.48
N ILE A 340 11.30 3.32 -0.36
CA ILE A 340 11.50 1.90 -0.67
C ILE A 340 10.82 1.56 -1.99
N GLY A 341 11.55 0.89 -2.87
CA GLY A 341 11.04 0.36 -4.13
C GLY A 341 10.84 1.41 -5.21
N MET A 342 11.67 2.46 -5.26
CA MET A 342 11.64 3.43 -6.36
C MET A 342 12.12 2.85 -7.71
N PRO A 343 13.09 1.91 -7.77
CA PRO A 343 13.53 1.37 -9.04
C PRO A 343 12.48 0.59 -9.84
N LEU A 344 12.51 0.75 -11.17
CA LEU A 344 11.64 0.07 -12.13
C LEU A 344 12.35 -1.16 -12.70
N THR A 345 11.59 -2.17 -13.15
CA THR A 345 12.12 -3.41 -13.77
C THR A 345 13.12 -4.12 -12.85
N VAL A 346 12.63 -4.60 -11.71
CA VAL A 346 13.47 -5.18 -10.64
C VAL A 346 12.94 -6.53 -10.18
N LEU A 347 13.76 -7.27 -9.43
CA LEU A 347 13.26 -8.33 -8.53
C LEU A 347 12.77 -7.67 -7.23
N PRO A 348 11.45 -7.41 -7.07
CA PRO A 348 10.98 -6.41 -6.12
C PRO A 348 11.30 -6.80 -4.67
N PHE A 349 10.93 -8.01 -4.25
CA PHE A 349 11.11 -8.46 -2.87
C PHE A 349 12.58 -8.49 -2.45
N ILE A 350 13.47 -8.93 -3.33
CA ILE A 350 14.92 -8.97 -3.07
C ILE A 350 15.45 -7.54 -2.90
N LEU A 351 15.09 -6.63 -3.82
CA LEU A 351 15.51 -5.23 -3.73
C LEU A 351 15.01 -4.58 -2.44
N PHE A 352 13.72 -4.73 -2.12
CA PHE A 352 13.11 -4.09 -0.96
C PHE A 352 13.75 -4.57 0.34
N GLU A 353 14.02 -5.87 0.45
CA GLU A 353 14.71 -6.45 1.60
C GLU A 353 16.09 -5.82 1.79
N TYR A 354 16.86 -5.65 0.71
CA TYR A 354 18.18 -5.04 0.80
C TYR A 354 18.14 -3.54 1.09
N GLN A 355 17.21 -2.81 0.48
CA GLN A 355 16.98 -1.40 0.81
C GLN A 355 16.67 -1.25 2.31
N ILE A 356 15.74 -2.05 2.85
CA ILE A 356 15.39 -2.00 4.27
C ILE A 356 16.59 -2.37 5.16
N LYS A 357 17.35 -3.43 4.83
CA LYS A 357 18.54 -3.83 5.60
C LYS A 357 19.60 -2.73 5.62
N TYR A 358 19.83 -2.05 4.50
CA TYR A 358 20.80 -0.96 4.41
C TYR A 358 20.32 0.30 5.13
N ALA A 359 19.06 0.71 4.95
CA ALA A 359 18.46 1.81 5.69
C ALA A 359 18.54 1.59 7.22
N ARG A 360 18.27 0.36 7.68
CA ARG A 360 18.47 0.00 9.09
C ARG A 360 19.93 0.11 9.54
N ALA A 361 20.88 -0.29 8.69
CA ALA A 361 22.30 -0.14 9.01
C ALA A 361 22.71 1.34 9.15
N LEU A 362 22.12 2.24 8.34
CA LEU A 362 22.32 3.69 8.46
C LEU A 362 21.75 4.25 9.78
N ILE A 363 20.51 3.86 10.14
CA ILE A 363 19.87 4.25 11.41
C ILE A 363 20.69 3.76 12.61
N GLU A 364 21.14 2.50 12.57
CA GLU A 364 21.85 1.85 13.68
C GLU A 364 23.34 2.23 13.74
N GLY A 365 23.82 3.12 12.84
CA GLY A 365 25.22 3.54 12.77
C GLY A 365 26.19 2.42 12.33
N ARG A 366 25.67 1.31 11.79
CA ARG A 366 26.47 0.20 11.25
C ARG A 366 26.95 0.46 9.83
N ALA A 367 26.34 1.41 9.12
CA ALA A 367 26.76 1.86 7.79
C ALA A 367 27.08 3.36 7.79
N GLU A 368 28.06 3.76 6.98
CA GLU A 368 28.44 5.16 6.81
C GLU A 368 27.33 5.91 6.07
N LYS A 369 26.95 7.07 6.62
CA LYS A 369 25.98 7.96 5.98
C LYS A 369 26.59 8.59 4.72
N PRO A 370 25.84 8.73 3.61
CA PRO A 370 26.34 9.40 2.43
C PRO A 370 26.74 10.84 2.74
N THR A 371 27.91 11.24 2.25
CA THR A 371 28.29 12.65 2.15
C THR A 371 27.70 13.26 0.89
N ARG A 372 27.59 14.59 0.83
CA ARG A 372 27.18 15.28 -0.41
C ARG A 372 28.09 14.93 -1.59
N GLU A 373 29.40 14.85 -1.36
CA GLU A 373 30.36 14.45 -2.38
C GLU A 373 30.08 13.03 -2.92
N ASN A 374 29.87 12.05 -2.03
CA ASN A 374 29.55 10.69 -2.43
C ASN A 374 28.22 10.60 -3.18
N PHE A 375 27.22 11.40 -2.77
CA PHE A 375 25.96 11.51 -3.49
C PHE A 375 26.14 12.12 -4.87
N GLU A 376 26.85 13.24 -5.02
CA GLU A 376 27.06 13.90 -6.32
C GLU A 376 27.78 12.99 -7.31
N VAL A 377 28.79 12.24 -6.86
CA VAL A 377 29.50 11.24 -7.68
C VAL A 377 28.55 10.13 -8.11
N GLU A 378 27.73 9.61 -7.21
CA GLU A 378 26.77 8.55 -7.48
C GLU A 378 25.64 9.02 -8.40
N ASP A 379 25.08 10.19 -8.13
CA ASP A 379 23.99 10.80 -8.89
C ASP A 379 24.44 11.12 -10.32
N LYS A 380 25.66 11.66 -10.50
CA LYS A 380 26.25 11.86 -11.82
C LYS A 380 26.34 10.54 -12.60
N LYS A 381 26.81 9.46 -11.96
CA LYS A 381 26.86 8.13 -12.59
C LYS A 381 25.49 7.60 -12.97
N LYS A 382 24.43 7.87 -12.17
CA LYS A 382 23.05 7.51 -12.54
C LYS A 382 22.66 8.18 -13.86
N PHE A 383 22.86 9.49 -13.97
CA PHE A 383 22.51 10.26 -15.16
C PHE A 383 23.33 9.83 -16.39
N GLU A 384 24.63 9.56 -16.22
CA GLU A 384 25.47 9.00 -17.27
C GLU A 384 24.95 7.63 -17.75
N PHE A 385 24.61 6.73 -16.84
CA PHE A 385 24.05 5.42 -17.19
C PHE A 385 22.72 5.54 -17.95
N ILE A 386 21.82 6.42 -17.49
CA ILE A 386 20.56 6.72 -18.18
C ILE A 386 20.82 7.21 -19.61
N SER A 387 21.76 8.14 -19.78
CA SER A 387 22.11 8.70 -21.09
C SER A 387 22.68 7.65 -22.06
N CYS A 388 23.47 6.70 -21.54
CA CYS A 388 24.11 5.65 -22.34
C CYS A 388 23.14 4.52 -22.72
N THR A 389 22.24 4.13 -21.83
CA THR A 389 21.33 2.98 -22.05
C THR A 389 20.04 3.37 -22.77
N LYS A 390 19.72 4.67 -22.83
CA LYS A 390 18.38 5.18 -23.22
C LYS A 390 17.25 4.61 -22.33
N ASP A 391 17.59 3.92 -21.25
CA ASP A 391 16.65 3.54 -20.20
C ASP A 391 16.62 4.71 -19.22
N THR A 392 15.55 5.48 -19.33
CA THR A 392 15.43 6.73 -18.59
C THR A 392 15.03 6.53 -17.13
N LYS A 393 14.75 5.29 -16.74
CA LYS A 393 14.15 4.94 -15.46
C LYS A 393 15.22 4.53 -14.45
N HIS A 394 14.95 4.71 -13.15
CA HIS A 394 15.78 4.23 -12.03
C HIS A 394 16.43 2.85 -12.32
N PRO A 395 17.69 2.80 -12.77
CA PRO A 395 18.24 1.58 -13.33
C PRO A 395 18.83 0.71 -12.22
N LEU A 396 18.33 -0.52 -12.12
CA LEU A 396 18.72 -1.49 -11.08
C LEU A 396 20.24 -1.73 -11.00
N MET A 397 20.93 -1.66 -12.14
CA MET A 397 22.37 -1.95 -12.21
C MET A 397 23.20 -1.01 -11.34
N THR A 398 22.82 0.26 -11.21
CA THR A 398 23.55 1.21 -10.36
C THR A 398 23.40 0.84 -8.88
N PHE A 399 22.22 0.39 -8.45
CA PHE A 399 22.02 -0.10 -7.09
C PHE A 399 22.84 -1.36 -6.82
N LEU A 400 22.76 -2.38 -7.69
CA LEU A 400 23.45 -3.66 -7.50
C LEU A 400 24.98 -3.54 -7.54
N LEU A 401 25.53 -2.69 -8.42
CA LEU A 401 26.98 -2.49 -8.53
C LEU A 401 27.55 -1.76 -7.31
N THR A 402 26.82 -0.78 -6.77
CA THR A 402 27.28 0.03 -5.63
C THR A 402 27.04 -0.66 -4.29
N SER A 403 25.97 -1.45 -4.18
CA SER A 403 25.63 -2.23 -2.97
C SER A 403 26.48 -3.50 -2.80
N LYS A 404 27.18 -3.96 -3.85
CA LYS A 404 28.02 -5.16 -3.82
C LYS A 404 29.00 -5.21 -2.63
N LYS A 405 29.60 -4.07 -2.26
CA LYS A 405 30.49 -3.94 -1.08
C LYS A 405 29.81 -4.22 0.27
N TRP A 406 28.50 -4.02 0.39
CA TRP A 406 27.72 -4.21 1.63
C TRP A 406 26.92 -5.51 1.65
N LEU A 407 26.64 -6.09 0.48
CA LEU A 407 25.85 -7.32 0.32
C LEU A 407 26.67 -8.61 0.49
N GLU A 408 28.00 -8.49 0.46
CA GLU A 408 28.92 -9.63 0.36
C GLU A 408 29.05 -10.57 1.59
N PRO A 409 28.74 -10.23 2.86
CA PRO A 409 28.95 -11.22 3.92
C PRO A 409 27.97 -12.40 3.90
N SER A 410 26.83 -12.31 3.19
CA SER A 410 25.75 -13.32 3.31
C SER A 410 25.04 -13.71 2.00
N MET A 411 25.40 -13.16 0.83
CA MET A 411 24.71 -13.50 -0.41
C MET A 411 25.34 -14.71 -1.12
N PRO A 412 24.56 -15.74 -1.53
CA PRO A 412 25.03 -16.75 -2.46
C PRO A 412 25.39 -16.12 -3.80
N THR A 413 26.65 -16.26 -4.22
CA THR A 413 27.26 -15.65 -5.41
C THR A 413 26.47 -15.90 -6.71
N LYS A 414 25.70 -16.99 -6.77
CA LYS A 414 24.84 -17.37 -7.91
C LYS A 414 23.64 -16.44 -8.13
N ILE A 415 23.09 -15.82 -7.09
CA ILE A 415 21.93 -14.91 -7.23
C ILE A 415 22.39 -13.57 -7.83
N LEU A 416 23.54 -13.07 -7.38
CA LEU A 416 24.20 -11.88 -7.92
C LEU A 416 24.50 -12.01 -9.41
N SER A 417 25.06 -13.15 -9.85
CA SER A 417 25.32 -13.39 -11.27
C SER A 417 24.03 -13.49 -12.11
N SER A 418 22.95 -14.02 -11.53
CA SER A 418 21.64 -14.15 -12.20
C SER A 418 20.95 -12.78 -12.36
N LEU A 419 21.02 -11.93 -11.33
CA LEU A 419 20.51 -10.55 -11.34
C LEU A 419 21.22 -9.64 -12.36
N LEU A 420 22.53 -9.85 -12.56
CA LEU A 420 23.34 -9.10 -13.52
C LEU A 420 23.12 -9.53 -14.98
N MET A 421 22.53 -10.71 -15.21
CA MET A 421 22.30 -11.28 -16.56
C MET A 421 20.91 -11.00 -17.14
N VAL A 422 20.00 -10.35 -16.41
CA VAL A 422 18.63 -10.09 -16.92
C VAL A 422 18.59 -9.01 -18.01
N ASN A 423 19.70 -8.30 -18.28
CA ASN A 423 19.76 -7.20 -19.26
C ASN A 423 20.96 -7.28 -20.24
N THR A 424 21.45 -8.48 -20.57
CA THR A 424 22.32 -8.67 -21.74
C THR A 424 21.56 -9.19 -22.93
#